data_AF-A0A5J4TSI8-F1
#
_entry.id   AF-A0A5J4TSI8-F1
#
_cell.length_a   1.000
_cell.length_b   1.000
_cell.length_c   1.000
_cell.angle_alpha   90.00
_cell.angle_beta   90.00
_cell.angle_gamma   90.00
#
_symmetry.space_group_name_H-M   'P 1'
#
loop_
_entity.id
_entity.type
_entity.pdbx_description
1 polymer ?
#
loop_
_entity_poly.entity_id
_entity_poly.type
_entity_poly.pdbx_seq_one_letter_code
_entity_poly.pdbx_strand_id
1 'polypeptide(L)'
;MEVPSEYNIIGGLLGLGPDILLEILSELRLIPNAVQFLGVCNKTHQLMNHQRFMTIIETLSYPIEIINKDPDCAEFIDINCAQKKINKKKDESNTISLVQVLNNGIWTLEALFSNTEGFAAIGIVRDSYDIPAEVDYGAIPHTDHIASFYGQGYPYPVWYKRKGTKGNAGLDDNQILRLEFDSFKGTLILFIDNVQQPVYFSGIKEK
;
A
#
# COMPACT_ATOMS: atom_id res chain seq x y z
N MET A 1 11.15 -49.15 29.05
CA MET A 1 10.30 -48.18 28.34
C MET A 1 11.17 -47.51 27.30
N GLU A 2 11.05 -47.92 26.04
CA GLU A 2 11.62 -47.16 24.93
C GLU A 2 10.75 -45.93 24.70
N VAL A 3 11.41 -44.77 24.70
CA VAL A 3 10.79 -43.50 24.31
C VAL A 3 10.68 -43.51 22.78
N PRO A 4 9.49 -43.31 22.18
CA PRO A 4 9.36 -43.33 20.72
C PRO A 4 10.24 -42.24 20.09
N SER A 5 11.25 -42.66 19.33
CA SER A 5 12.19 -41.79 18.60
C SER A 5 11.58 -41.19 17.32
N GLU A 6 10.36 -41.58 16.96
CA GLU A 6 9.68 -41.19 15.72
C GLU A 6 9.29 -39.71 15.65
N TYR A 7 9.40 -38.95 16.75
CA TYR A 7 9.12 -37.51 16.79
C TYR A 7 10.38 -36.63 16.84
N ASN A 8 11.58 -37.23 16.87
CA ASN A 8 12.85 -36.50 16.90
C ASN A 8 13.36 -36.28 15.48
N ILE A 9 12.70 -35.40 14.71
CA ILE A 9 13.29 -34.90 13.47
C ILE A 9 14.46 -34.00 13.86
N ILE A 10 15.68 -34.39 13.46
CA ILE A 10 16.89 -33.58 13.69
C ILE A 10 16.68 -32.21 13.03
N GLY A 11 16.42 -31.20 13.85
CA GLY A 11 16.24 -29.82 13.40
C GLY A 11 14.83 -29.26 13.49
N GLY A 12 13.81 -30.11 13.65
CA GLY A 12 12.41 -29.70 13.87
C GLY A 12 12.11 -29.34 15.33
N LEU A 13 11.00 -28.64 15.56
CA LEU A 13 10.44 -28.50 16.92
C LEU A 13 9.87 -29.85 17.34
N LEU A 14 10.27 -30.33 18.52
CA LEU A 14 9.82 -31.64 19.05
C LEU A 14 8.30 -31.74 19.04
N GLY A 15 7.76 -32.77 18.40
CA GLY A 15 6.32 -33.01 18.30
C GLY A 15 5.60 -32.23 17.19
N LEU A 16 6.32 -31.51 16.33
CA LEU A 16 5.77 -30.80 15.17
C LEU A 16 6.35 -31.38 13.87
N GLY A 17 5.56 -31.34 12.79
CA GLY A 17 5.96 -31.86 11.48
C GLY A 17 7.19 -31.14 10.88
N PRO A 18 7.86 -31.73 9.87
CA PRO A 18 9.10 -31.19 9.30
C PRO A 18 8.97 -29.77 8.71
N ASP A 19 7.77 -29.38 8.30
CA ASP A 19 7.49 -28.10 7.65
C ASP A 19 6.93 -27.02 8.60
N ILE A 20 6.94 -27.25 9.91
CA ILE A 20 6.30 -26.33 10.87
C ILE A 20 6.80 -24.88 10.77
N LEU A 21 8.09 -24.65 10.52
CA LEU A 21 8.63 -23.31 10.38
C LEU A 21 8.15 -22.62 9.10
N LEU A 22 7.88 -23.40 8.06
CA LEU A 22 7.30 -22.94 6.81
C LEU A 22 5.81 -22.63 6.96
N GLU A 23 5.08 -23.45 7.74
CA GLU A 23 3.70 -23.17 8.13
C GLU A 23 3.61 -21.86 8.92
N ILE A 24 4.47 -21.68 9.93
CA ILE A 24 4.57 -20.42 10.68
C ILE A 24 4.86 -19.24 9.74
N LEU A 25 5.83 -19.37 8.83
CA LEU A 25 6.15 -18.32 7.86
C LEU A 25 4.94 -18.01 6.96
N SER A 26 4.13 -19.00 6.58
CA SER A 26 2.93 -18.81 5.75
C SER A 26 1.76 -18.11 6.45
N GLU A 27 1.77 -18.11 7.79
CA GLU A 27 0.81 -17.37 8.60
C GLU A 27 1.26 -15.92 8.86
N LEU A 28 2.52 -15.58 8.59
CA LEU A 28 2.97 -14.19 8.63
C LEU A 28 2.32 -13.43 7.48
N ARG A 29 1.66 -12.32 7.80
CA ARG A 29 1.07 -11.40 6.81
C ARG A 29 1.98 -10.23 6.50
N LEU A 30 2.70 -9.72 7.50
CA LEU A 30 3.51 -8.52 7.34
C LEU A 30 4.95 -8.86 6.92
N ILE A 31 5.45 -8.17 5.89
CA ILE A 31 6.82 -8.31 5.40
C ILE A 31 7.86 -8.15 6.53
N PRO A 32 7.79 -7.14 7.42
CA PRO A 32 8.75 -7.01 8.52
C PRO A 32 8.82 -8.23 9.43
N ASN A 33 7.68 -8.86 9.71
CA ASN A 33 7.62 -10.05 10.56
C ASN A 33 8.28 -11.24 9.87
N ALA A 34 8.05 -11.43 8.57
CA ALA A 34 8.68 -12.48 7.79
C ALA A 34 10.21 -12.29 7.73
N VAL A 35 10.67 -11.06 7.48
CA VAL A 35 12.10 -10.73 7.48
C VAL A 35 12.72 -11.02 8.86
N GLN A 36 12.07 -10.57 9.93
CA GLN A 36 12.55 -10.82 11.29
C GLN A 36 12.63 -12.33 11.58
N PHE A 37 11.58 -13.08 11.24
CA PHE A 37 11.53 -14.53 11.43
C PHE A 37 12.65 -15.27 10.67
N LEU A 38 12.85 -14.94 9.39
CA LEU A 38 13.93 -15.49 8.56
C LEU A 38 15.32 -15.10 9.09
N GLY A 39 15.43 -13.94 9.75
CA GLY A 39 16.68 -13.42 10.33
C GLY A 39 17.03 -13.97 11.72
N VAL A 40 16.13 -14.71 12.39
CA VAL A 40 16.37 -15.19 13.77
C VAL A 40 17.59 -16.12 13.87
N CYS A 41 17.75 -17.08 12.94
CA CYS A 41 18.87 -18.01 12.94
C CYS A 41 19.11 -18.66 11.58
N ASN A 42 20.23 -19.38 11.43
CA ASN A 42 20.58 -20.08 10.19
C ASN A 42 19.50 -21.07 9.72
N LYS A 43 18.73 -21.68 10.64
CA LYS A 43 17.68 -22.63 10.26
C LYS A 43 16.49 -21.93 9.61
N THR A 44 16.01 -20.82 10.18
CA THR A 44 14.91 -20.06 9.58
C THR A 44 15.35 -19.36 8.30
N HIS A 45 16.62 -18.94 8.22
CA HIS A 45 17.20 -18.40 6.99
C HIS A 45 17.17 -19.40 5.81
N GLN A 46 17.37 -20.69 6.08
CA GLN A 46 17.32 -21.74 5.03
C GLN A 46 15.95 -21.91 4.38
N LEU A 47 14.86 -21.41 5.01
CA LEU A 47 13.52 -21.45 4.43
C LEU A 47 13.43 -20.71 3.09
N MET A 48 14.32 -19.75 2.84
CA MET A 48 14.40 -19.03 1.56
C MET A 48 14.71 -19.95 0.36
N ASN A 49 15.34 -21.10 0.61
CA ASN A 49 15.66 -22.08 -0.44
C ASN A 49 14.53 -23.09 -0.67
N HIS A 50 13.45 -23.03 0.11
CA HIS A 50 12.36 -23.97 0.00
C HIS A 50 11.45 -23.64 -1.19
N GLN A 51 10.97 -24.67 -1.92
CA GLN A 51 10.15 -24.48 -3.12
C GLN A 51 8.88 -23.64 -2.90
N ARG A 52 8.30 -23.69 -1.69
CA ARG A 52 7.09 -22.92 -1.31
C ARG A 52 7.39 -21.48 -0.88
N PHE A 53 8.66 -21.09 -0.74
CA PHE A 53 9.03 -19.77 -0.23
C PHE A 53 8.43 -18.65 -1.07
N MET A 54 8.59 -18.70 -2.39
CA MET A 54 8.10 -17.65 -3.29
C MET A 54 6.59 -17.45 -3.15
N THR A 55 5.81 -18.53 -3.12
CA THR A 55 4.36 -18.47 -2.92
C THR A 55 3.99 -17.85 -1.56
N ILE A 56 4.78 -18.09 -0.51
CA ILE A 56 4.53 -17.45 0.80
C ILE A 56 4.85 -15.96 0.74
N ILE A 57 5.97 -15.57 0.14
CA ILE A 57 6.37 -14.16 0.01
C ILE A 57 5.34 -13.36 -0.78
N GLU A 58 4.72 -13.95 -1.81
CA GLU A 58 3.62 -13.33 -2.56
C GLU A 58 2.37 -13.02 -1.71
N THR A 59 2.21 -13.67 -0.55
CA THR A 59 1.10 -13.40 0.38
C THR A 59 1.42 -12.32 1.42
N LEU A 60 2.66 -11.84 1.47
CA LEU A 60 3.06 -10.82 2.42
C LEU A 60 2.67 -9.42 1.94
N SER A 61 2.32 -8.55 2.88
CA SER A 61 1.98 -7.15 2.65
C SER A 61 2.84 -6.22 3.52
N TYR A 62 2.94 -4.96 3.11
CA TYR A 62 3.42 -3.90 3.99
C TYR A 62 2.31 -3.47 4.95
N PRO A 63 2.63 -3.07 6.19
CA PRO A 63 1.65 -2.45 7.06
C PRO A 63 1.17 -1.13 6.44
N ILE A 64 -0.14 -0.91 6.44
CA ILE A 64 -0.72 0.38 6.07
C ILE A 64 -0.72 1.21 7.35
N GLU A 65 0.13 2.22 7.41
CA GLU A 65 0.14 3.20 8.50
C GLU A 65 -0.33 4.54 7.97
N ILE A 66 -1.16 5.24 8.75
CA ILE A 66 -1.82 6.47 8.35
C ILE A 66 -1.25 7.66 9.10
N ILE A 67 -0.99 8.73 8.36
CA ILE A 67 -0.80 10.08 8.87
C ILE A 67 -2.13 10.82 8.72
N ASN A 68 -2.79 11.08 9.85
CA ASN A 68 -3.97 11.91 9.92
C ASN A 68 -3.69 13.16 10.77
N LYS A 69 -3.84 14.34 10.18
CA LYS A 69 -3.59 15.62 10.86
C LYS A 69 -4.84 16.16 11.57
N ASP A 70 -6.04 15.67 11.24
CA ASP A 70 -7.28 15.94 11.99
C ASP A 70 -7.85 14.61 12.54
N PRO A 71 -7.59 14.26 13.82
CA PRO A 71 -8.03 12.98 14.38
C PRO A 71 -9.55 12.78 14.38
N ASP A 72 -10.35 13.85 14.29
CA ASP A 72 -11.80 13.78 14.34
C ASP A 72 -12.45 13.63 12.96
N CYS A 73 -11.70 13.79 11.87
CA CYS A 73 -12.26 13.78 10.51
C CYS A 73 -12.65 12.39 10.00
N ALA A 74 -12.05 11.33 10.54
CA ALA A 74 -12.25 9.97 10.07
C ALA A 74 -12.14 8.93 11.19
N GLU A 75 -12.70 7.75 10.94
CA GLU A 75 -12.44 6.52 11.69
C GLU A 75 -11.64 5.54 10.84
N PHE A 76 -10.72 4.83 11.48
CA PHE A 76 -9.84 3.87 10.84
C PHE A 76 -10.11 2.47 11.41
N ILE A 77 -10.32 1.50 10.52
CA ILE A 77 -10.57 0.11 10.88
C ILE A 77 -9.56 -0.76 10.14
N ASP A 78 -8.75 -1.50 10.90
CA ASP A 78 -7.84 -2.50 10.34
C ASP A 78 -8.63 -3.76 9.97
N ILE A 79 -8.46 -4.22 8.72
CA ILE A 79 -9.11 -5.42 8.20
C ILE A 79 -8.01 -6.45 7.88
N ASN A 80 -8.02 -7.55 8.61
CA ASN A 80 -7.12 -8.70 8.40
C ASN A 80 -5.63 -8.33 8.33
N CYS A 81 -5.21 -7.23 8.99
CA CYS A 81 -3.84 -6.69 9.01
C CYS A 81 -3.25 -6.30 7.64
N ALA A 82 -3.99 -6.43 6.54
CA ALA A 82 -3.52 -6.15 5.18
C ALA A 82 -4.27 -4.97 4.53
N GLN A 83 -5.48 -4.69 5.00
CA GLN A 83 -6.34 -3.65 4.47
C GLN A 83 -6.69 -2.65 5.57
N LYS A 84 -6.95 -1.41 5.15
CA LYS A 84 -7.44 -0.38 6.05
C LYS A 84 -8.69 0.25 5.46
N LYS A 85 -9.76 0.24 6.26
CA LYS A 85 -10.98 0.97 5.93
C LYS A 85 -10.95 2.32 6.62
N ILE A 86 -11.28 3.35 5.84
CA ILE A 86 -11.30 4.74 6.27
C ILE A 86 -12.73 5.24 6.10
N ASN A 87 -13.39 5.56 7.21
CA ASN A 87 -14.73 6.15 7.21
C ASN A 87 -14.63 7.65 7.49
N LYS A 88 -14.91 8.49 6.50
CA LYS A 88 -15.03 9.95 6.68
C LYS A 88 -16.22 10.25 7.60
N LYS A 89 -16.03 11.15 8.58
CA LYS A 89 -17.05 11.53 9.59
C LYS A 89 -17.68 12.90 9.38
N LYS A 90 -16.92 13.85 8.83
CA LYS A 90 -17.33 15.24 8.61
C LYS A 90 -17.49 15.49 7.13
N ASP A 91 -18.47 16.29 6.73
CA ASP A 91 -18.65 16.67 5.32
C ASP A 91 -17.74 17.85 4.93
N GLU A 92 -16.43 17.59 4.89
CA GLU A 92 -15.41 18.58 4.52
C GLU A 92 -14.29 17.94 3.69
N SER A 93 -13.43 18.79 3.12
CA SER A 93 -12.25 18.34 2.39
C SER A 93 -11.24 17.73 3.35
N ASN A 94 -10.89 16.46 3.13
CA ASN A 94 -10.00 15.71 3.99
C ASN A 94 -8.89 15.09 3.16
N THR A 95 -7.67 15.15 3.69
CA THR A 95 -6.51 14.50 3.09
C THR A 95 -5.89 13.56 4.10
N ILE A 96 -5.71 12.31 3.70
CA ILE A 96 -5.12 11.26 4.53
C ILE A 96 -3.89 10.76 3.81
N SER A 97 -2.73 10.85 4.46
CA SER A 97 -1.46 10.38 3.90
C SER A 97 -1.09 9.03 4.51
N LEU A 98 -0.28 8.26 3.79
CA LEU A 98 0.33 7.05 4.33
C LEU A 98 1.73 7.35 4.83
N VAL A 99 2.17 6.67 5.89
CA VAL A 99 3.55 6.78 6.42
C VAL A 99 4.58 6.22 5.43
N GLN A 100 4.16 5.30 4.55
CA GLN A 100 5.06 4.62 3.63
C GLN A 100 5.72 5.58 2.64
N VAL A 101 7.04 5.76 2.79
CA VAL A 101 7.88 6.49 1.82
C VAL A 101 8.23 5.57 0.66
N LEU A 102 7.99 6.03 -0.56
CA LEU A 102 8.21 5.26 -1.79
C LEU A 102 9.66 5.47 -2.29
N ASN A 103 10.59 4.67 -1.74
CA ASN A 103 12.02 4.75 -2.09
C ASN A 103 12.36 3.94 -3.35
N ASN A 104 13.24 2.95 -3.23
CA ASN A 104 13.64 2.10 -4.34
C ASN A 104 12.64 0.96 -4.57
N GLY A 105 12.32 0.69 -5.82
CA GLY A 105 11.53 -0.44 -6.23
C GLY A 105 10.28 -0.07 -7.02
N ILE A 106 9.44 -1.07 -7.21
CA ILE A 106 8.10 -0.91 -7.78
C ILE A 106 7.11 -1.07 -6.64
N TRP A 107 6.27 -0.07 -6.44
CA TRP A 107 5.28 -0.01 -5.38
C TRP A 107 3.88 -0.01 -6.00
N THR A 108 2.98 -0.77 -5.39
CA THR A 108 1.57 -0.79 -5.77
C THR A 108 0.69 -0.48 -4.58
N LEU A 109 -0.30 0.38 -4.78
CA LEU A 109 -1.37 0.67 -3.83
C LEU A 109 -2.71 0.41 -4.52
N GLU A 110 -3.57 -0.37 -3.88
CA GLU A 110 -4.95 -0.53 -4.30
C GLU A 110 -5.89 0.19 -3.33
N ALA A 111 -6.91 0.85 -3.89
CA ALA A 111 -7.92 1.57 -3.14
C ALA A 111 -9.30 1.38 -3.79
N LEU A 112 -10.33 1.41 -2.97
CA LEU A 112 -11.73 1.42 -3.39
C LEU A 112 -12.43 2.57 -2.68
N PHE A 113 -13.09 3.42 -3.46
CA PHE A 113 -13.89 4.52 -2.92
C PHE A 113 -15.39 4.22 -3.06
N SER A 114 -16.19 4.81 -2.19
CA SER A 114 -17.65 4.72 -2.22
C SER A 114 -18.26 5.98 -1.63
N ASN A 115 -19.45 6.36 -2.11
CA ASN A 115 -20.18 7.56 -1.72
C ASN A 115 -19.34 8.84 -1.91
N THR A 116 -18.61 8.93 -3.03
CA THR A 116 -17.72 10.08 -3.30
C THR A 116 -18.45 11.23 -3.99
N GLU A 117 -19.61 10.98 -4.58
CA GLU A 117 -20.32 11.93 -5.47
C GLU A 117 -19.42 12.44 -6.62
N GLY A 118 -18.38 11.66 -6.98
CA GLY A 118 -17.38 12.05 -7.97
C GLY A 118 -16.28 12.97 -7.43
N PHE A 119 -16.27 13.29 -6.13
CA PHE A 119 -15.31 14.18 -5.47
C PHE A 119 -14.26 13.43 -4.65
N ALA A 120 -13.55 12.50 -5.28
CA ALA A 120 -12.40 11.81 -4.69
C ALA A 120 -11.11 12.08 -5.47
N ALA A 121 -9.98 11.84 -4.81
CA ALA A 121 -8.68 11.84 -5.47
C ALA A 121 -7.73 10.84 -4.82
N ILE A 122 -6.75 10.38 -5.61
CA ILE A 122 -5.68 9.52 -5.16
C ILE A 122 -4.38 9.95 -5.84
N GLY A 123 -3.26 9.90 -5.14
CA GLY A 123 -1.99 10.39 -5.66
C GLY A 123 -0.82 10.18 -4.73
N ILE A 124 0.27 10.88 -5.03
CA ILE A 124 1.48 10.92 -4.22
C ILE A 124 1.80 12.35 -3.82
N VAL A 125 2.40 12.49 -2.64
CA VAL A 125 2.94 13.74 -2.11
C VAL A 125 4.44 13.57 -1.91
N ARG A 126 5.17 14.68 -2.02
CA ARG A 126 6.59 14.71 -1.69
C ARG A 126 6.84 14.33 -0.24
N ASP A 127 7.85 13.50 0.03
CA ASP A 127 8.20 13.10 1.40
C ASP A 127 8.57 14.30 2.27
N SER A 128 9.22 15.30 1.67
CA SER A 128 9.61 16.54 2.37
C SER A 128 8.45 17.49 2.66
N TYR A 129 7.19 17.13 2.36
CA TYR A 129 6.06 18.03 2.43
C TYR A 129 4.93 17.48 3.31
N ASP A 130 4.76 18.10 4.46
CA ASP A 130 3.61 17.87 5.33
C ASP A 130 2.37 18.62 4.81
N ILE A 131 1.31 17.88 4.47
CA ILE A 131 0.00 18.46 4.17
C ILE A 131 -0.68 18.88 5.50
N PRO A 132 -1.05 20.16 5.70
CA PRO A 132 -1.76 20.59 6.89
C PRO A 132 -3.16 19.96 7.06
N ALA A 133 -3.74 20.06 8.25
CA ALA A 133 -5.15 19.73 8.47
C ALA A 133 -6.07 20.79 7.84
N GLU A 134 -7.31 20.39 7.51
CA GLU A 134 -8.40 21.30 7.08
C GLU A 134 -8.10 22.17 5.84
N VAL A 135 -7.12 21.78 5.01
CA VAL A 135 -6.80 22.48 3.76
C VAL A 135 -7.27 21.73 2.53
N ASP A 136 -7.66 22.49 1.51
CA ASP A 136 -7.76 21.98 0.15
C ASP A 136 -6.36 21.73 -0.41
N TYR A 137 -5.98 20.46 -0.57
CA TYR A 137 -4.69 20.08 -1.13
C TYR A 137 -4.52 20.53 -2.60
N GLY A 138 -5.61 20.89 -3.30
CA GLY A 138 -5.61 21.47 -4.63
C GLY A 138 -5.22 22.96 -4.67
N ALA A 139 -5.19 23.63 -3.51
CA ALA A 139 -4.80 25.03 -3.38
C ALA A 139 -3.27 25.23 -3.30
N ILE A 140 -2.80 26.47 -3.54
CA ILE A 140 -1.40 26.86 -3.31
C ILE A 140 -1.18 27.00 -1.80
N PRO A 141 -0.04 26.53 -1.25
CA PRO A 141 1.10 25.93 -1.95
C PRO A 141 1.01 24.40 -2.14
N HIS A 142 0.00 23.75 -1.58
CA HIS A 142 -0.11 22.28 -1.46
C HIS A 142 -0.03 21.54 -2.79
N THR A 143 -0.73 22.01 -3.81
CA THR A 143 -0.80 21.40 -5.16
C THR A 143 0.55 21.29 -5.88
N ASP A 144 1.55 22.09 -5.49
CA ASP A 144 2.88 22.05 -6.12
C ASP A 144 3.73 20.84 -5.67
N HIS A 145 3.31 20.21 -4.58
CA HIS A 145 3.96 19.06 -3.96
C HIS A 145 3.18 17.74 -4.19
N ILE A 146 2.07 17.78 -4.93
CA ILE A 146 1.15 16.65 -5.08
C ILE A 146 0.90 16.37 -6.56
N ALA A 147 1.00 15.10 -6.93
CA ALA A 147 0.56 14.58 -8.22
C ALA A 147 -0.61 13.63 -8.00
N SER A 148 -1.78 13.95 -8.57
CA SER A 148 -3.02 13.24 -8.23
C SER A 148 -3.96 13.03 -9.42
N PHE A 149 -4.72 11.95 -9.30
CA PHE A 149 -5.82 11.57 -10.18
C PHE A 149 -7.15 11.90 -9.48
N TYR A 150 -8.12 12.40 -10.23
CA TYR A 150 -9.35 12.99 -9.71
C TYR A 150 -10.60 12.27 -10.21
N GLY A 151 -11.64 12.32 -9.38
CA GLY A 151 -12.96 11.81 -9.66
C GLY A 151 -13.68 12.53 -10.81
N GLN A 152 -14.74 11.89 -11.30
CA GLN A 152 -15.54 12.40 -12.41
C GLN A 152 -16.27 13.73 -12.14
N GLY A 153 -16.36 14.16 -10.88
CA GLY A 153 -16.89 15.46 -10.49
C GLY A 153 -15.99 16.64 -10.92
N TYR A 154 -14.76 16.38 -11.36
CA TYR A 154 -13.80 17.39 -11.78
C TYR A 154 -13.63 17.48 -13.31
N PRO A 155 -13.38 18.67 -13.86
CA PRO A 155 -13.24 18.86 -15.32
C PRO A 155 -11.96 18.23 -15.90
N TYR A 156 -10.97 17.92 -15.05
CA TYR A 156 -9.72 17.30 -15.43
C TYR A 156 -9.40 16.14 -14.48
N PRO A 157 -9.19 14.92 -14.98
CA PRO A 157 -8.94 13.72 -14.17
C PRO A 157 -7.50 13.58 -13.68
N VAL A 158 -6.57 14.41 -14.16
CA VAL A 158 -5.14 14.37 -13.77
C VAL A 158 -4.68 15.79 -13.45
N TRP A 159 -4.04 15.99 -12.31
CA TRP A 159 -3.51 17.30 -11.93
C TRP A 159 -2.11 17.22 -11.36
N TYR A 160 -1.32 18.24 -11.68
CA TYR A 160 -0.04 18.53 -11.06
C TYR A 160 0.26 20.03 -11.19
N LYS A 161 0.67 20.71 -10.13
CA LYS A 161 1.00 22.16 -10.15
C LYS A 161 -0.10 23.00 -10.80
N ARG A 162 -1.36 22.81 -10.38
CA ARG A 162 -2.56 23.48 -10.93
C ARG A 162 -2.81 23.27 -12.43
N LYS A 163 -2.11 22.33 -13.06
CA LYS A 163 -2.32 22.01 -14.47
C LYS A 163 -3.14 20.74 -14.60
N GLY A 164 -4.43 20.93 -14.87
CA GLY A 164 -5.34 19.86 -15.24
C GLY A 164 -5.01 19.29 -16.62
N THR A 165 -4.99 17.97 -16.75
CA THR A 165 -4.76 17.23 -17.99
C THR A 165 -5.91 16.27 -18.24
N LYS A 166 -6.44 16.26 -19.47
CA LYS A 166 -7.49 15.33 -19.91
C LYS A 166 -6.87 14.04 -20.45
N GLY A 167 -7.69 12.99 -20.56
CA GLY A 167 -7.32 11.75 -21.25
C GLY A 167 -7.67 10.48 -20.47
N ASN A 168 -7.65 10.57 -19.13
CA ASN A 168 -8.09 9.48 -18.27
C ASN A 168 -9.61 9.51 -18.06
N ALA A 169 -10.18 8.37 -17.66
CA ALA A 169 -11.48 8.40 -17.00
C ALA A 169 -11.35 9.06 -15.62
N GLY A 170 -12.39 9.77 -15.19
CA GLY A 170 -12.50 10.22 -13.80
C GLY A 170 -12.77 9.04 -12.88
N LEU A 171 -12.26 9.10 -11.66
CA LEU A 171 -12.54 8.09 -10.64
C LEU A 171 -14.04 8.07 -10.30
N ASP A 172 -14.57 6.87 -10.09
CA ASP A 172 -15.96 6.66 -9.67
C ASP A 172 -16.04 5.65 -8.51
N ASP A 173 -17.21 5.58 -7.89
CA ASP A 173 -17.49 4.68 -6.78
C ASP A 173 -17.43 3.21 -7.20
N ASN A 174 -16.97 2.37 -6.27
CA ASN A 174 -16.91 0.91 -6.39
C ASN A 174 -15.99 0.38 -7.50
N GLN A 175 -15.05 1.20 -7.96
CA GLN A 175 -13.95 0.78 -8.83
C GLN A 175 -12.72 0.40 -8.02
N ILE A 176 -11.96 -0.59 -8.52
CA ILE A 176 -10.63 -0.89 -7.97
C ILE A 176 -9.64 0.04 -8.64
N LEU A 177 -9.10 0.97 -7.86
CA LEU A 177 -8.05 1.87 -8.28
C LEU A 177 -6.71 1.28 -7.89
N ARG A 178 -5.81 1.08 -8.85
CA ARG A 178 -4.42 0.70 -8.56
C ARG A 178 -3.47 1.80 -9.01
N LEU A 179 -2.65 2.28 -8.08
CA LEU A 179 -1.47 3.09 -8.39
C LEU A 179 -0.26 2.19 -8.46
N GLU A 180 0.53 2.35 -9.52
CA GLU A 180 1.85 1.72 -9.66
C GLU A 180 2.91 2.81 -9.77
N PHE A 181 3.81 2.84 -8.80
CA PHE A 181 4.99 3.70 -8.80
C PHE A 181 6.24 2.88 -9.13
N ASP A 182 6.93 3.24 -10.20
CA ASP A 182 8.21 2.63 -10.60
C ASP A 182 9.32 3.65 -10.37
N SER A 183 10.13 3.44 -9.31
CA SER A 183 11.22 4.36 -8.94
C SER A 183 12.36 4.38 -9.95
N PHE A 184 12.54 3.31 -10.74
CA PHE A 184 13.59 3.20 -11.75
C PHE A 184 13.26 4.03 -12.99
N LYS A 185 11.98 4.06 -13.37
CA LYS A 185 11.48 4.91 -14.45
C LYS A 185 11.06 6.31 -13.98
N GLY A 186 10.82 6.48 -12.68
CA GLY A 186 10.27 7.70 -12.10
C GLY A 186 8.85 7.95 -12.59
N THR A 187 8.01 6.91 -12.64
CA THR A 187 6.64 6.97 -13.17
C THR A 187 5.59 6.59 -12.14
N LEU A 188 4.42 7.25 -12.19
CA LEU A 188 3.22 6.89 -11.44
C LEU A 188 2.06 6.67 -12.41
N ILE A 189 1.56 5.44 -12.46
CA ILE A 189 0.54 4.97 -13.41
C ILE A 189 -0.74 4.64 -12.64
N LEU A 190 -1.88 5.04 -13.18
CA LEU A 190 -3.20 4.67 -12.66
C LEU A 190 -3.79 3.54 -13.50
N PHE A 191 -4.38 2.56 -12.82
CA PHE A 191 -5.28 1.56 -13.38
C PHE A 191 -6.65 1.70 -12.72
N ILE A 192 -7.71 1.57 -13.53
CA ILE A 192 -9.11 1.53 -13.07
C ILE A 192 -9.65 0.18 -13.51
N ASP A 193 -10.09 -0.65 -12.56
CA ASP A 193 -10.56 -2.02 -12.80
C ASP A 193 -9.60 -2.84 -13.66
N ASN A 194 -8.31 -2.78 -13.30
CA ASN A 194 -7.18 -3.38 -14.02
C ASN A 194 -6.91 -2.83 -15.44
N VAL A 195 -7.62 -1.80 -15.88
CA VAL A 195 -7.36 -1.11 -17.16
C VAL A 195 -6.44 0.08 -16.93
N GLN A 196 -5.24 0.01 -17.52
CA GLN A 196 -4.27 1.11 -17.46
C GLN A 196 -4.84 2.38 -18.11
N GLN A 197 -4.74 3.50 -17.41
CA GLN A 197 -5.14 4.80 -17.93
C GLN A 197 -4.03 5.42 -18.81
N PRO A 198 -4.38 6.16 -19.87
CA PRO A 198 -3.41 6.62 -20.88
C PRO A 198 -2.48 7.72 -20.40
N VAL A 199 -2.91 8.56 -19.44
CA VAL A 199 -2.12 9.65 -18.87
C VAL A 199 -1.55 9.22 -17.52
N TYR A 200 -0.24 9.35 -17.37
CA TYR A 200 0.52 9.00 -16.18
C TYR A 200 1.54 10.08 -15.86
N PHE A 201 2.05 10.10 -14.62
CA PHE A 201 3.12 11.03 -14.24
C PHE A 201 4.48 10.41 -14.54
N SER A 202 5.44 11.23 -14.96
CA SER A 202 6.82 10.82 -15.23
C SER A 202 7.82 11.85 -14.73
N GLY A 203 9.09 11.47 -14.63
CA GLY A 203 10.15 12.35 -14.14
C GLY A 203 10.10 12.58 -12.63
N ILE A 204 9.45 11.69 -11.88
CA ILE A 204 9.45 11.69 -10.42
C ILE A 204 10.86 11.31 -9.98
N LYS A 205 11.57 12.27 -9.40
CA LYS A 205 12.98 12.14 -8.97
C LYS A 205 13.10 12.76 -7.58
N GLU A 206 12.54 12.10 -6.58
CA GLU A 206 12.87 12.41 -5.19
C GLU A 206 13.90 11.42 -4.68
N LYS A 207 14.80 11.95 -3.85
CA LYS A 207 15.81 11.24 -3.09
C LYS A 207 15.67 11.67 -1.64
#